data_AF-A0A0J8QT76-F1
#
_entry.id   AF-A0A0J8QT76-F1
#
_cell.length_a   1.000
_cell.length_b   1.000
_cell.length_c   1.000
_cell.angle_alpha   90.00
_cell.angle_beta   90.00
_cell.angle_gamma   90.00
#
_symmetry.space_group_name_H-M   'P 1'
#
loop_
_entity.id
_entity.type
_entity.pdbx_description
1 polymer ?
#
loop_
_entity_poly.entity_id
_entity_poly.type
_entity_poly.pdbx_seq_one_letter_code
_entity_poly.pdbx_strand_id
1 'polypeptide(L)'
;MNPQQKASQFEHGTIFQAFLNTGGYHRWHGPVDVVIKQGRHSSGAYCSGIRPHAASDPSVPGNTQHLVASMAIRALIFIKAKIIVVGVDVIQLSNHGSRGLGVGKLGGTTIRGAG
;
A
#
# COMPACT_ATOMS: atom_id res chain seq x y z
N MET A 1 -4.25 14.96 -14.13
CA MET A 1 -2.96 14.34 -14.51
C MET A 1 -3.19 12.89 -14.90
N ASN A 2 -2.54 12.44 -15.98
CA ASN A 2 -2.71 11.11 -16.56
C ASN A 2 -1.99 10.03 -15.71
N PRO A 3 -2.63 8.91 -15.31
CA PRO A 3 -1.99 7.86 -14.50
C PRO A 3 -0.69 7.29 -15.09
N GLN A 4 -0.63 7.17 -16.43
CA GLN A 4 0.52 6.65 -17.17
C GLN A 4 1.79 7.49 -16.94
N GLN A 5 1.66 8.81 -16.76
CA GLN A 5 2.79 9.72 -16.50
C GLN A 5 3.44 9.51 -15.13
N LYS A 6 2.75 8.85 -14.18
CA LYS A 6 3.32 8.49 -12.88
C LYS A 6 3.97 7.12 -12.88
N ALA A 7 3.44 6.17 -13.65
CA ALA A 7 3.96 4.81 -13.70
C ALA A 7 5.41 4.77 -14.21
N SER A 8 5.73 5.58 -15.23
CA SER A 8 7.09 5.64 -15.80
C SER A 8 8.17 6.08 -14.81
N GLN A 9 7.81 6.78 -13.72
CA GLN A 9 8.76 7.18 -12.67
C GLN A 9 9.24 6.00 -11.82
N PHE A 10 8.58 4.84 -11.92
CA PHE A 10 8.88 3.63 -11.15
C PHE A 10 9.40 2.49 -12.04
N GLU A 11 9.53 2.70 -13.35
CA GLU A 11 10.15 1.72 -14.24
C GLU A 11 11.59 1.44 -13.81
N HIS A 12 11.99 0.17 -13.86
CA HIS A 12 13.28 -0.31 -13.35
C HIS A 12 13.51 -0.08 -11.83
N GLY A 13 12.48 0.34 -11.10
CA GLY A 13 12.53 0.44 -9.64
C GLY A 13 12.46 -0.92 -8.94
N THR A 14 12.62 -0.90 -7.62
CA THR A 14 12.48 -2.10 -6.78
C THR A 14 11.09 -2.13 -6.15
N ILE A 15 10.42 -3.30 -6.24
CA ILE A 15 9.14 -3.53 -5.58
C ILE A 15 9.38 -4.31 -4.29
N PHE A 16 8.86 -3.78 -3.18
CA PHE A 16 8.78 -4.51 -1.92
C PHE A 16 7.31 -4.78 -1.59
N GLN A 17 6.98 -6.05 -1.36
CA GLN A 17 5.63 -6.47 -1.01
C GLN A 17 5.65 -7.25 0.30
N ALA A 18 4.76 -6.88 1.22
CA ALA A 18 4.63 -7.53 2.52
C ALA A 18 3.16 -7.83 2.84
N PHE A 19 2.95 -8.80 3.73
CA PHE A 19 1.63 -9.17 4.25
C PHE A 19 1.53 -8.80 5.73
N LEU A 20 0.42 -8.15 6.09
CA LEU A 20 0.08 -7.83 7.47
C LEU A 20 -1.03 -8.79 7.92
N ASN A 21 -0.75 -9.62 8.92
CA ASN A 21 -1.74 -10.51 9.53
C ASN A 21 -2.67 -9.73 10.49
N THR A 22 -3.87 -10.23 10.76
CA THR A 22 -4.91 -9.55 11.55
C THR A 22 -4.52 -9.17 12.98
N GLY A 23 -3.55 -9.86 13.59
CA GLY A 23 -3.03 -9.53 14.93
C GLY A 23 -1.80 -8.60 14.91
N GLY A 24 -1.34 -8.21 13.72
CA GLY A 24 -0.13 -7.44 13.52
C GLY A 24 -0.34 -5.93 13.66
N TYR A 25 0.77 -5.20 13.70
CA TYR A 25 0.74 -3.74 13.65
C TYR A 25 0.32 -3.26 12.25
N HIS A 26 -0.71 -2.42 12.19
CA HIS A 26 -1.39 -2.02 10.94
C HIS A 26 -1.13 -0.58 10.51
N ARG A 27 -0.04 0.03 11.00
CA ARG A 27 0.37 1.36 10.55
C ARG A 27 1.63 1.26 9.73
N TRP A 28 1.63 1.94 8.59
CA TRP A 28 2.82 2.13 7.79
C TRP A 28 3.57 3.39 8.27
N HIS A 29 4.89 3.33 8.25
CA HIS A 29 5.76 4.47 8.49
C HIS A 29 6.70 4.64 7.31
N GLY A 30 7.02 5.89 6.97
CA GLY A 30 8.05 6.20 5.98
C GLY A 30 9.38 5.54 6.36
N PRO A 31 10.08 4.90 5.41
CA PRO A 31 11.37 4.26 5.71
C PRO A 31 12.48 5.28 6.03
N VAL A 32 12.29 6.54 5.62
CA VAL A 32 13.18 7.69 5.85
C VAL A 32 12.32 8.96 5.94
N ASP A 33 12.96 10.12 6.09
CA ASP A 33 12.32 11.42 5.92
C ASP A 33 11.71 11.56 4.52
N VAL A 34 10.39 11.68 4.47
CA VAL A 34 9.63 11.72 3.23
C VAL A 34 8.63 12.87 3.21
N VAL A 35 8.34 13.35 2.00
CA VAL A 35 7.26 14.30 1.73
C VAL A 35 6.16 13.59 0.95
N ILE A 36 4.93 13.62 1.46
CA ILE A 36 3.77 13.10 0.73
C ILE A 36 3.49 14.04 -0.45
N LYS A 37 3.50 13.50 -1.66
CA LYS A 37 3.19 14.22 -2.89
C LYS A 37 1.75 14.05 -3.30
N GLN A 38 1.16 12.88 -3.05
CA GLN A 38 -0.23 12.59 -3.39
C GLN A 38 -0.74 11.35 -2.69
N GLY A 39 -2.02 11.34 -2.32
CA GLY A 39 -2.79 10.14 -1.96
C GLY A 39 -3.96 9.95 -2.93
N ARG A 40 -4.28 8.70 -3.29
CA ARG A 40 -5.43 8.35 -4.12
C ARG A 40 -6.03 7.02 -3.70
N HIS A 41 -7.36 6.95 -3.67
CA HIS A 41 -8.08 5.68 -3.59
C HIS A 41 -8.26 5.12 -5.01
N SER A 42 -7.96 3.85 -5.19
CA SER A 42 -8.32 3.09 -6.38
C SER A 42 -9.55 2.24 -6.07
N SER A 43 -10.57 2.36 -6.90
CA SER A 43 -11.68 1.40 -6.90
C SER A 43 -11.15 0.01 -7.27
N GLY A 44 -11.90 -1.00 -6.86
CA GLY A 44 -11.55 -2.40 -7.10
C GLY A 44 -12.54 -3.35 -6.44
N ALA A 45 -12.23 -4.63 -6.49
CA ALA A 45 -12.97 -5.67 -5.79
C ALA A 45 -12.52 -5.78 -4.32
N TYR A 46 -13.43 -6.21 -3.47
CA TYR A 46 -13.07 -6.66 -2.14
C TYR A 46 -12.60 -8.12 -2.22
N CYS A 47 -11.35 -8.37 -1.83
CA CYS A 47 -10.72 -9.69 -1.95
C CYS A 47 -10.48 -10.29 -0.55
N SER A 48 -11.37 -11.16 -0.10
CA SER A 48 -11.22 -11.87 1.19
C SER A 48 -10.69 -13.29 1.04
N GLY A 49 -10.08 -13.82 2.11
CA GLY A 49 -9.64 -15.22 2.17
C GLY A 49 -8.34 -15.53 1.41
N ILE A 50 -7.72 -14.54 0.76
CA ILE A 50 -6.45 -14.74 0.05
C ILE A 50 -5.30 -14.72 1.06
N ARG A 51 -4.76 -15.90 1.33
CA ARG A 51 -3.53 -16.05 2.10
C ARG A 51 -2.35 -15.92 1.15
N PRO A 52 -1.43 -14.95 1.35
CA PRO A 52 -0.23 -14.82 0.52
C PRO A 52 0.76 -15.96 0.69
N HIS A 53 0.47 -16.88 1.62
CA HIS A 53 1.23 -18.10 1.85
C HIS A 53 0.33 -19.34 1.76
N ALA A 54 -0.56 -19.41 0.77
CA ALA A 54 -1.18 -20.68 0.40
C ALA A 54 -0.19 -21.52 -0.42
N ALA A 55 0.93 -21.89 0.19
CA ALA A 55 1.78 -22.97 -0.30
C ALA A 55 1.21 -24.35 0.11
N SER A 56 0.11 -24.38 0.87
CA SER A 56 -0.47 -25.62 1.42
C SER A 56 -1.58 -26.21 0.55
N ASP A 57 -2.18 -25.43 -0.35
CA ASP A 57 -3.24 -25.91 -1.25
C ASP A 57 -2.76 -25.84 -2.71
N PRO A 58 -2.38 -26.97 -3.33
CA PRO A 58 -1.90 -27.02 -4.71
C PRO A 58 -2.98 -26.64 -5.74
N SER A 59 -4.26 -26.52 -5.34
CA SER A 59 -5.33 -26.04 -6.20
C SER A 59 -5.40 -24.50 -6.27
N VAL A 60 -4.76 -23.79 -5.34
CA VAL A 60 -4.69 -22.33 -5.34
C VAL A 60 -3.55 -21.90 -6.27
N PRO A 61 -3.82 -21.13 -7.33
CA PRO A 61 -2.77 -20.65 -8.22
C PRO A 61 -1.74 -19.83 -7.41
N GLY A 62 -0.45 -20.18 -7.52
CA GLY A 62 0.66 -19.50 -6.84
C GLY A 62 0.82 -18.00 -7.15
N ASN A 63 0.00 -17.45 -8.06
CA ASN A 63 0.05 -16.06 -8.53
C ASN A 63 -1.13 -15.18 -8.04
N THR A 64 -1.95 -15.66 -7.11
CA THR A 64 -3.12 -14.91 -6.61
C THR A 64 -2.74 -13.55 -6.00
N GLN A 65 -1.53 -13.40 -5.47
CA GLN A 65 -1.07 -12.15 -4.88
C GLN A 65 -0.94 -10.99 -5.90
N HIS A 66 -0.55 -11.28 -7.15
CA HIS A 66 -0.42 -10.25 -8.20
C HIS A 66 -1.80 -9.85 -8.74
N LEU A 67 -2.70 -10.82 -8.88
CA LEU A 67 -4.12 -10.58 -9.24
C LEU A 67 -4.82 -9.70 -8.20
N VAL A 68 -4.57 -9.96 -6.92
CA VAL A 68 -5.08 -9.12 -5.84
C VAL A 68 -4.53 -7.70 -5.93
N ALA A 69 -3.25 -7.52 -6.20
CA ALA A 69 -2.67 -6.18 -6.33
C ALA A 69 -3.28 -5.37 -7.49
N SER A 70 -3.64 -6.01 -8.60
CA SER A 70 -4.24 -5.33 -9.74
C SER A 70 -5.74 -5.04 -9.55
N MET A 71 -6.49 -5.95 -8.92
CA MET A 71 -7.95 -5.90 -8.87
C MET A 71 -8.52 -5.34 -7.56
N ALA A 72 -7.80 -5.42 -6.44
CA ALA A 72 -8.37 -5.08 -5.15
C ALA A 72 -8.52 -3.57 -4.92
N ILE A 73 -9.51 -3.21 -4.09
CA ILE A 73 -9.64 -1.86 -3.53
C ILE A 73 -8.35 -1.52 -2.79
N ARG A 74 -7.72 -0.40 -3.13
CA ARG A 74 -6.38 -0.06 -2.62
C ARG A 74 -6.13 1.44 -2.51
N ALA A 75 -5.19 1.82 -1.67
CA ALA A 75 -4.77 3.21 -1.49
C ALA A 75 -3.35 3.36 -2.03
N LEU A 76 -3.18 4.30 -2.96
CA LEU A 76 -1.90 4.66 -3.55
C LEU A 76 -1.39 5.95 -2.89
N ILE A 77 -0.18 5.90 -2.34
CA ILE A 77 0.49 7.04 -1.73
C ILE A 77 1.81 7.24 -2.47
N PHE A 78 2.00 8.43 -3.03
CA PHE A 78 3.23 8.85 -3.67
C PHE A 78 4.03 9.71 -2.72
N ILE A 79 5.24 9.29 -2.41
CA ILE A 79 6.14 10.01 -1.50
C ILE A 79 7.46 10.32 -2.20
N LYS A 80 8.08 11.42 -1.80
CA LYS A 80 9.41 11.83 -2.28
C LYS A 80 10.36 11.86 -1.09
N ALA A 81 11.44 11.10 -1.16
CA ALA A 81 12.61 11.25 -0.30
C ALA A 81 13.67 12.11 -1.01
N LYS A 82 14.73 12.51 -0.28
CA LYS A 82 15.81 13.34 -0.85
C LYS A 82 16.50 12.70 -2.06
N ILE A 83 16.60 11.37 -2.10
CA ILE A 83 17.40 10.62 -3.08
C ILE A 83 16.52 9.69 -3.94
N ILE A 84 15.31 9.32 -3.48
CA ILE A 84 14.47 8.28 -4.11
C ILE A 84 12.99 8.72 -4.14
N VAL A 85 12.27 8.31 -5.19
CA VAL A 85 10.80 8.39 -5.27
C VAL A 85 10.22 7.03 -4.89
N VAL A 86 9.23 7.01 -3.99
CA VAL A 86 8.61 5.76 -3.53
C VAL A 86 7.09 5.83 -3.75
N GLY A 87 6.53 4.73 -4.25
CA GLY A 87 5.10 4.47 -4.28
C GLY A 87 4.75 3.45 -3.21
N VAL A 88 3.70 3.71 -2.43
CA VAL A 88 3.16 2.77 -1.44
C VAL A 88 1.76 2.39 -1.87
N ASP A 89 1.52 1.09 -1.92
CA ASP A 89 0.22 0.51 -2.22
C ASP A 89 -0.26 -0.32 -1.03
N VAL A 90 -1.44 0.00 -0.51
CA VAL A 90 -2.05 -0.70 0.63
C VAL A 90 -3.34 -1.35 0.19
N ILE A 91 -3.34 -2.68 0.23
CA ILE A 91 -4.47 -3.53 -0.13
C ILE A 91 -5.07 -4.13 1.13
N GLN A 92 -6.39 -4.01 1.28
CA GLN A 92 -7.13 -4.51 2.42
C GLN A 92 -7.85 -5.78 1.99
N LEU A 93 -7.67 -6.86 2.75
CA LEU A 93 -8.26 -8.17 2.46
C LEU A 93 -9.41 -8.55 3.41
N SER A 94 -9.78 -7.64 4.33
CA SER A 94 -10.82 -7.86 5.34
C SER A 94 -11.75 -6.64 5.52
N ASN A 95 -13.02 -6.89 5.83
CA ASN A 95 -14.09 -5.89 5.94
C ASN A 95 -14.00 -5.01 7.20
N HIS A 96 -13.01 -5.22 8.07
CA HIS A 96 -12.97 -4.66 9.43
C HIS A 96 -12.01 -3.47 9.62
N GLY A 97 -11.72 -2.66 8.60
CA GLY A 97 -10.75 -1.56 8.75
C GLY A 97 -11.01 -0.32 7.91
N SER A 98 -10.88 0.85 8.54
CA SER A 98 -10.75 2.16 7.90
C SER A 98 -9.28 2.46 7.56
N ARG A 99 -9.00 3.10 6.43
CA ARG A 99 -7.66 3.59 6.06
C ARG A 99 -7.54 5.08 6.36
N GLY A 100 -6.45 5.49 6.99
CA GLY A 100 -6.15 6.90 7.28
C GLY A 100 -4.70 7.24 6.93
N LEU A 101 -4.48 8.44 6.40
CA LEU A 101 -3.15 8.97 6.11
C LEU A 101 -2.81 10.08 7.11
N GLY A 102 -1.77 9.88 7.92
CA GLY A 102 -1.26 10.88 8.86
C GLY A 102 0.09 11.43 8.40
N VAL A 103 0.24 12.76 8.45
CA VAL A 103 1.55 13.41 8.28
C VAL A 103 2.00 13.90 9.65
N GLY A 104 3.22 13.53 10.06
CA GLY A 104 3.80 13.95 11.33
C GLY A 104 5.32 13.89 11.27
N LYS A 105 5.99 14.71 12.09
CA LYS A 105 7.44 14.68 12.27
C LYS A 105 7.74 13.80 13.49
N LEU A 106 8.55 12.75 13.32
CA LEU A 106 9.06 11.98 14.46
C LEU A 106 9.94 12.92 15.30
N GLY A 107 9.49 13.24 16.52
CA GLY A 107 10.20 14.15 17.43
C GLY A 107 9.53 15.51 17.70
N GLY A 108 8.31 15.75 17.21
CA GLY A 108 7.54 16.96 17.55
C GLY A 108 6.11 16.85 17.07
N THR A 109 5.20 16.69 18.02
CA THR A 109 3.75 16.54 17.87
C THR A 109 3.15 17.34 16.72
N THR A 110 2.47 16.66 15.79
CA THR A 110 1.07 16.91 15.40
C THR A 110 0.62 15.79 14.46
N ILE A 111 -0.34 14.98 14.91
CA ILE A 111 -1.21 14.16 14.05
C ILE A 111 -2.57 14.88 14.07
N ARG A 112 -3.01 15.40 12.93
CA ARG A 112 -4.43 15.74 12.73
C ARG A 112 -4.95 14.88 11.58
N GLY A 113 -5.69 13.84 11.92
CA GLY A 113 -6.48 13.07 10.97
C GLY A 113 -7.77 13.81 10.64
N ALA A 114 -8.16 13.83 9.37
CA ALA A 114 -9.53 14.12 8.96
C ALA A 114 -10.30 12.79 8.91
N GLY A 115 -11.45 12.75 9.58
CA GLY A 115 -12.42 11.66 9.48
C GLY A 115 -13.23 11.72 8.19
#